data_AF-A0A0M9ENG8-F1
#
_entry.id   AF-A0A0M9ENG8-F1
#
_cell.length_a   1.000
_cell.length_b   1.000
_cell.length_c   1.000
_cell.angle_alpha   90.00
_cell.angle_beta   90.00
_cell.angle_gamma   90.00
#
_symmetry.space_group_name_H-M   'P 1'
#
loop_
_entity.id
_entity.type
_entity.pdbx_description
1 polymer ?
#
loop_
_entity_poly.entity_id
_entity_poly.type
_entity_poly.pdbx_seq_one_letter_code
_entity_poly.pdbx_strand_id
1 'polypeptide(L)'
;MKPTVVIVPGNYSLPRFWGTIKQSVQDKGYPVEVIGLKSSRAETIDPAPGLAGDVEEASSVLNKHIDQGKDVVLLMHSHGGMVGA
;
A
#
# COMPACT_ATOMS: atom_id res chain seq x y z
N MET A 1 9.38 14.95 12.49
CA MET A 1 8.32 13.91 12.49
C MET A 1 8.91 12.62 11.92
N LYS A 2 8.32 11.46 12.23
CA LYS A 2 8.67 10.21 11.52
C LYS A 2 7.89 10.14 10.19
N PRO A 3 8.48 9.61 9.10
CA PRO A 3 7.76 9.44 7.85
C PRO A 3 6.65 8.41 8.01
N THR A 4 5.58 8.57 7.22
CA THR A 4 4.52 7.55 7.11
C THR A 4 5.02 6.43 6.22
N VAL A 5 4.97 5.18 6.72
CA VAL A 5 5.25 4.00 5.91
C VAL A 5 3.97 3.59 5.21
N VAL A 6 3.95 3.70 3.88
CA VAL A 6 2.84 3.24 3.05
C VAL A 6 3.23 1.90 2.44
N ILE A 7 2.50 0.85 2.81
CA ILE A 7 2.72 -0.51 2.32
C ILE A 7 1.89 -0.71 1.06
N VAL A 8 2.54 -1.08 -0.04
CA VAL A 8 1.94 -1.42 -1.33
C VAL A 8 1.97 -2.95 -1.48
N PRO A 9 0.84 -3.65 -1.25
CA PRO A 9 0.81 -5.10 -1.32
C PRO A 9 0.99 -5.63 -2.75
N GLY A 10 1.22 -6.93 -2.87
CA GLY A 10 1.14 -7.63 -4.15
C GLY A 10 -0.26 -8.15 -4.48
N ASN A 11 -0.40 -8.78 -5.64
CA ASN A 11 -1.61 -9.51 -6.02
C ASN A 11 -1.96 -10.55 -4.96
N TYR A 12 -3.25 -10.69 -4.66
CA TYR A 12 -3.78 -11.63 -3.67
C TYR A 12 -3.26 -11.44 -2.22
N SER A 13 -2.51 -10.36 -1.96
CA SER A 13 -1.93 -10.05 -0.65
C SER A 13 -2.84 -9.13 0.15
N LEU A 14 -3.91 -9.68 0.72
CA LEU A 14 -4.97 -8.92 1.42
C LEU A 14 -4.41 -8.03 2.56
N PRO A 15 -4.98 -6.84 2.82
CA PRO A 15 -4.46 -5.92 3.84
C PRO A 15 -4.31 -6.55 5.23
N ARG A 16 -5.19 -7.50 5.60
CA ARG A 16 -5.13 -8.23 6.88
C ARG A 16 -3.84 -9.04 7.07
N PHE A 17 -3.16 -9.45 5.99
CA PHE A 17 -1.90 -10.19 6.06
C PHE A 17 -0.74 -9.33 6.58
N TRP A 18 -0.88 -8.01 6.52
CA TRP A 18 0.16 -7.06 6.92
C TRP A 18 0.10 -6.66 8.39
N GLY A 19 -0.81 -7.22 9.18
CA GLY A 19 -1.04 -6.84 10.58
C GLY A 19 0.21 -6.90 11.45
N THR A 20 0.99 -7.99 11.37
CA THR A 20 2.21 -8.17 12.17
C THR A 20 3.29 -7.14 11.83
N ILE A 21 3.53 -6.89 10.54
CA ILE A 21 4.53 -5.90 10.08
C ILE A 21 4.07 -4.49 10.46
N LYS A 22 2.79 -4.18 10.21
CA LYS A 22 2.19 -2.90 10.58
C LYS A 22 2.39 -2.62 12.06
N GLN A 23 2.03 -3.56 12.94
CA GLN A 23 2.20 -3.40 14.39
C GLN A 23 3.67 -3.20 14.76
N SER A 24 4.58 -4.03 14.22
CA SER A 24 6.02 -3.94 14.51
C SER A 24 6.64 -2.59 14.12
N VAL A 25 6.13 -1.95 13.06
CA VAL A 25 6.58 -0.64 12.60
C VAL A 25 5.93 0.48 13.43
N GLN A 26 4.65 0.33 13.79
CA GLN A 26 3.94 1.26 14.67
C GLN A 26 4.53 1.28 16.09
N ASP A 27 4.95 0.13 16.63
CA ASP A 27 5.62 0.03 17.94
C ASP A 27 6.93 0.82 17.99
N LYS A 28 7.54 1.12 16.82
CA LYS A 28 8.71 1.98 16.68
C LYS A 28 8.36 3.47 16.47
N GLY A 29 7.09 3.83 16.56
CA GLY A 29 6.59 5.20 16.45
C GLY A 29 6.38 5.71 15.03
N TYR A 30 6.36 4.83 14.01
CA TYR A 30 6.10 5.21 12.62
C TYR A 30 4.60 5.07 12.31
N PRO A 31 3.95 6.08 11.72
CA PRO A 31 2.62 5.92 11.13
C PRO A 31 2.69 4.91 9.98
N VAL A 32 1.67 4.06 9.84
CA VAL A 32 1.61 3.02 8.80
C VAL A 32 0.22 2.95 8.17
N GLU A 33 0.17 2.94 6.84
CA GLU A 33 -1.03 2.68 6.04
C GLU A 33 -0.77 1.54 5.05
N VAL A 34 -1.69 0.60 4.92
CA VAL A 34 -1.62 -0.50 3.94
C VAL A 34 -2.64 -0.20 2.86
N ILE A 35 -2.19 -0.13 1.60
CA ILE A 35 -3.08 0.22 0.49
C ILE A 35 -4.00 -0.96 0.18
N GLY A 36 -5.30 -0.70 0.06
CA GLY A 36 -6.29 -1.65 -0.41
C GLY A 36 -6.31 -1.71 -1.93
N LEU A 37 -5.28 -2.29 -2.55
CA LEU A 37 -5.23 -2.40 -4.01
C LEU A 37 -6.37 -3.27 -4.56
N LYS A 38 -6.80 -2.96 -5.79
CA LYS A 38 -7.75 -3.79 -6.52
C LYS A 38 -7.16 -5.19 -6.72
N SER A 39 -5.88 -5.34 -6.97
CA SER A 39 -5.28 -6.69 -7.08
C SER A 39 -5.08 -7.41 -5.73
N SER A 40 -5.15 -6.70 -4.61
CA SER A 40 -5.00 -7.22 -3.24
C SER A 40 -6.32 -7.81 -2.70
N ARG A 41 -6.93 -8.72 -3.46
CA ARG A 41 -8.23 -9.34 -3.14
C ARG A 41 -8.15 -10.87 -3.10
N ALA A 42 -9.14 -11.53 -2.53
CA ALA A 42 -9.21 -12.99 -2.50
C ALA A 42 -9.86 -13.55 -3.78
N GLU A 43 -10.80 -12.79 -4.34
CA GLU A 43 -11.64 -13.19 -5.44
C GLU A 43 -10.90 -13.05 -6.78
N THR A 44 -10.98 -14.06 -7.62
CA THR A 44 -10.56 -13.94 -9.01
C THR A 44 -11.62 -13.15 -9.80
N ILE A 45 -11.19 -12.16 -10.58
CA ILE A 45 -12.06 -11.37 -11.46
C ILE A 45 -11.55 -11.50 -12.89
N ASP A 46 -12.49 -11.57 -13.84
CA ASP A 46 -12.22 -11.63 -15.27
C ASP A 46 -12.92 -10.46 -15.99
N PRO A 47 -12.18 -9.54 -16.64
CA PRO A 47 -10.72 -9.47 -16.67
C PRO A 47 -10.14 -9.07 -15.30
N ALA A 48 -8.93 -9.57 -15.01
CA ALA A 48 -8.22 -9.18 -13.80
C ALA A 48 -7.99 -7.66 -13.76
N PRO A 49 -8.00 -7.03 -12.57
CA PRO A 49 -7.67 -5.62 -12.43
C PRO A 49 -6.30 -5.32 -13.04
N GLY A 50 -6.24 -4.29 -13.88
CA GLY A 50 -5.00 -3.86 -14.52
C GLY A 50 -4.13 -3.01 -13.60
N LEU A 51 -2.84 -2.93 -13.94
CA LEU A 51 -1.84 -2.12 -13.23
C LEU A 51 -2.27 -0.66 -13.04
N ALA A 52 -2.86 -0.04 -14.08
CA ALA A 52 -3.29 1.36 -14.02
C ALA A 52 -4.28 1.63 -12.88
N GLY A 53 -5.23 0.71 -12.66
CA GLY A 53 -6.20 0.84 -11.58
C GLY A 53 -5.57 0.71 -10.19
N ASP A 54 -4.52 -0.11 -10.05
CA ASP A 54 -3.77 -0.19 -8.79
C ASP A 54 -2.89 1.06 -8.56
N VAL A 55 -2.32 1.62 -9.62
CA VAL A 55 -1.54 2.88 -9.58
C VAL A 55 -2.42 4.06 -9.16
N GLU A 56 -3.66 4.13 -9.65
CA GLU A 56 -4.63 5.16 -9.22
C GLU A 56 -4.93 5.08 -7.72
N GLU A 57 -5.21 3.87 -7.19
CA GLU A 57 -5.45 3.67 -5.75
C GLU A 57 -4.22 4.05 -4.93
N ALA A 58 -3.02 3.65 -5.39
CA ALA A 58 -1.79 3.98 -4.71
C ALA A 58 -1.53 5.50 -4.70
N SER A 59 -1.74 6.15 -5.83
CA SER A 59 -1.57 7.60 -5.99
C SER A 59 -2.54 8.38 -5.11
N SER A 60 -3.79 7.93 -4.99
CA SER A 60 -4.79 8.55 -4.12
C SER A 60 -4.35 8.54 -2.64
N VAL A 61 -3.86 7.40 -2.16
CA VAL A 61 -3.34 7.27 -0.78
C VAL A 61 -2.09 8.11 -0.57
N LEU A 62 -1.17 8.14 -1.53
CA LEU A 62 0.06 8.93 -1.43
C LEU A 62 -0.23 10.42 -1.41
N ASN A 63 -1.05 10.90 -2.34
CA ASN A 63 -1.41 12.32 -2.42
C ASN A 63 -2.08 12.79 -1.13
N LYS A 64 -2.97 11.99 -0.53
CA LYS A 64 -3.55 12.31 0.80
C LYS A 64 -2.50 12.59 1.88
N HIS A 65 -1.37 11.88 1.91
CA HIS A 65 -0.30 12.14 2.87
C HIS A 65 0.59 13.32 2.47
N ILE A 66 0.93 13.40 1.18
CA ILE A 66 1.77 14.45 0.63
C ILE A 66 1.10 15.82 0.76
N ASP A 67 -0.20 15.91 0.45
CA ASP A 67 -1.01 17.13 0.57
C ASP A 67 -1.13 17.61 2.03
N GLN A 68 -0.93 16.71 3.00
CA GLN A 68 -0.84 17.03 4.42
C GLN A 68 0.57 17.44 4.86
N GLY A 69 1.52 17.56 3.93
CA GLY A 69 2.92 17.90 4.19
C GLY A 69 3.72 16.80 4.89
N LYS A 70 3.31 15.53 4.75
CA LYS A 70 4.00 14.39 5.39
C LYS A 70 5.06 13.79 4.47
N ASP A 71 6.19 13.43 5.06
CA ASP A 71 7.16 12.54 4.43
C ASP A 71 6.58 11.11 4.33
N VAL A 72 6.83 10.45 3.21
CA VAL A 72 6.34 9.08 2.95
C VAL A 72 7.50 8.17 2.57
N VAL A 73 7.49 6.95 3.09
CA VAL A 73 8.33 5.83 2.65
C VAL A 73 7.43 4.74 2.09
N LEU A 74 7.67 4.34 0.85
CA LEU A 74 6.97 3.22 0.20
C LEU A 74 7.65 1.89 0.55
N LEU A 75 6.88 0.97 1.12
CA LEU A 75 7.28 -0.43 1.29
C LEU A 75 6.50 -1.26 0.27
N MET A 76 7.20 -1.72 -0.77
CA MET A 76 6.59 -2.44 -1.89
C MET A 76 6.87 -3.93 -1.82
N HIS A 77 5.89 -4.75 -2.19
CA HIS A 77 6.04 -6.21 -2.23
C HIS A 77 5.48 -6.82 -3.52
N SER A 78 6.31 -7.61 -4.21
CA SER A 78 5.92 -8.33 -5.44
C SER A 78 5.30 -7.38 -6.48
N HIS A 79 4.06 -7.62 -6.96
CA HIS A 79 3.33 -6.72 -7.87
C HIS A 79 3.27 -5.27 -7.38
N GLY A 80 3.23 -5.05 -6.06
CA GLY A 80 3.29 -3.71 -5.48
C GLY A 80 4.57 -2.95 -5.84
N GLY A 81 5.64 -3.64 -6.21
CA GLY A 81 6.86 -3.05 -6.77
C GLY A 81 6.66 -2.44 -8.14
N MET A 82 5.79 -3.00 -8.98
CA MET A 82 5.42 -2.38 -10.27
C MET A 82 4.44 -1.22 -10.07
N VAL A 83 3.58 -1.29 -9.06
CA VAL A 83 2.62 -0.23 -8.73
C VAL A 83 3.32 1.04 -8.21
N GLY A 84 4.40 0.90 -7.44
CA GLY A 84 5.14 2.03 -6.87
C GLY A 84 6.44 2.40 -7.60
N ALA A 85 6.69 1.83 -8.78
CA ALA A 85 7.83 2.15 -9.64
C ALA A 85 7.65 3.45 -10.43
#